data_AF-A0A2D6YPW9-F1
#
_entry.id   AF-A0A2D6YPW9-F1
#
_cell.length_a   1.000
_cell.length_b   1.000
_cell.length_c   1.000
_cell.angle_alpha   90.00
_cell.angle_beta   90.00
_cell.angle_gamma   90.00
#
_symmetry.space_group_name_H-M   'P 1'
#
loop_
_entity.id
_entity.type
_entity.pdbx_description
1 polymer ?
#
loop_
_entity_poly.entity_id
_entity_poly.type
_entity_poly.pdbx_seq_one_letter_code
_entity_poly.pdbx_strand_id
1 'polypeptide(L)'
;MRLRSAVSAIILGSTSWLAACSSDPDPTVVTGSPPSGEPTYAAEEPRPGLVVDRWSLPEAGPLLDAVLAAVEPQDPASIPGTAAMQRNGFRVLIVGPQELELLRRTLGADGYRGRTWHGEAIGWRNLASRRLGRGTVLLLDGRARRMDDRTVALAARGYSIPTVEDAAIHVELAPYLVESSIDPMSTRRLGDLRGIPLCRGIECTLEPGEAVVIASIPRLRRGSTPAKDAGEATPTGSDAPTEDADPTPVAGIGAGPVAPLPPTTAELLLDDTGVRNRGLMIITGRPHPSVRVLPTEPTDGAKSESKPL
;
A
#
# COMPACT_ATOMS: atom_id res chain seq x y z
N MET A 1 55.56 7.53 -6.93
CA MET A 1 55.40 6.93 -8.27
C MET A 1 53.96 7.18 -8.74
N ARG A 2 53.74 7.51 -10.01
CA ARG A 2 52.40 7.66 -10.63
C ARG A 2 52.28 6.66 -11.76
N LEU A 3 51.18 5.89 -11.79
CA LEU A 3 50.76 5.13 -12.96
C LEU A 3 49.31 5.50 -13.25
N ARG A 4 49.13 6.36 -14.25
CA ARG A 4 47.84 6.54 -14.93
C ARG A 4 47.73 5.40 -15.95
N SER A 5 46.59 4.74 -16.01
CA SER A 5 46.20 3.96 -17.18
C SER A 5 44.87 4.52 -17.70
N ALA A 6 44.82 4.80 -18.99
CA ALA A 6 43.65 5.27 -19.69
C ALA A 6 43.69 4.69 -21.10
N VAL A 7 42.66 3.94 -21.50
CA VAL A 7 42.38 3.63 -22.91
C VAL A 7 40.87 3.64 -23.15
N SER A 8 40.49 4.53 -24.06
CA SER A 8 39.37 4.58 -25.00
C SER A 8 38.06 3.80 -24.79
N ALA A 9 37.00 4.61 -24.89
CA ALA A 9 35.65 4.29 -25.30
C ALA A 9 35.50 3.42 -26.57
N ILE A 10 34.33 2.78 -26.68
CA ILE A 10 33.65 2.52 -27.97
C ILE A 10 32.22 3.08 -27.86
N ILE A 11 31.79 3.80 -28.90
CA ILE A 11 30.45 4.36 -29.06
C ILE A 11 29.67 3.48 -30.03
N LEU A 12 28.47 3.05 -29.63
CA LEU A 12 27.36 2.60 -30.47
C LEU A 12 26.07 2.83 -29.64
N GLY A 13 25.05 3.58 -30.06
CA GLY A 13 24.81 4.17 -31.39
C GLY A 13 23.74 3.40 -32.16
N SER A 14 22.53 3.29 -31.60
CA SER A 14 21.38 2.62 -32.22
C SER A 14 20.08 3.39 -31.96
N THR A 15 19.80 4.38 -32.80
CA THR A 15 18.53 5.10 -32.88
C THR A 15 17.71 4.59 -34.07
N SER A 16 16.71 3.73 -33.85
CA SER A 16 15.71 3.35 -34.85
C SER A 16 14.39 2.92 -34.20
N TRP A 17 13.19 3.22 -34.71
CA TRP A 17 12.70 4.23 -35.66
C TRP A 17 11.26 4.60 -35.24
N LEU A 18 10.78 5.80 -35.57
CA LEU A 18 9.35 6.11 -35.50
C LEU A 18 8.66 5.64 -36.78
N ALA A 19 7.76 4.66 -36.67
CA ALA A 19 6.87 4.27 -37.75
C ALA A 19 5.45 4.79 -37.46
N ALA A 20 5.12 5.95 -38.03
CA ALA A 20 3.75 6.46 -38.03
C ALA A 20 2.99 5.83 -39.21
N CYS A 21 2.15 4.84 -38.93
CA CYS A 21 1.17 4.35 -39.88
C CYS A 21 -0.17 5.06 -39.61
N SER A 22 -0.44 6.15 -40.34
CA SER A 22 -1.80 6.70 -40.37
C SER A 22 -2.67 5.82 -41.27
N SER A 23 -3.87 5.50 -40.82
CA SER A 23 -4.91 4.88 -41.64
C SER A 23 -6.25 5.25 -41.01
N ASP A 24 -6.91 6.26 -41.56
CA ASP A 24 -8.32 6.54 -41.28
C ASP A 24 -9.19 5.44 -41.89
N PRO A 25 -10.21 4.97 -41.17
CA PRO A 25 -11.44 4.46 -41.75
C PRO A 25 -12.63 5.40 -41.47
N ASP A 26 -13.52 5.51 -42.45
CA ASP A 26 -14.77 6.31 -42.41
C ASP A 26 -15.68 5.98 -41.20
N PRO A 27 -16.54 6.91 -40.76
CA PRO A 27 -17.35 6.75 -39.57
C PRO A 27 -18.54 5.81 -39.82
N THR A 28 -18.37 4.53 -39.52
CA THR A 28 -19.51 3.61 -39.39
C THR A 28 -20.33 3.96 -38.16
N VAL A 29 -21.61 4.28 -38.35
CA VAL A 29 -22.56 4.51 -37.25
C VAL A 29 -22.80 3.18 -36.52
N VAL A 30 -22.10 2.99 -35.40
CA VAL A 30 -22.33 1.85 -34.50
C VAL A 30 -23.42 2.24 -33.51
N THR A 31 -24.57 1.57 -33.63
CA THR A 31 -25.66 1.63 -32.67
C THR A 31 -25.14 1.26 -31.27
N GLY A 32 -25.20 2.20 -30.33
CA GLY A 32 -24.58 2.03 -29.01
C GLY A 32 -25.24 0.96 -28.16
N SER A 33 -24.70 -0.26 -28.18
CA SER A 33 -24.74 -1.13 -27.01
C SER A 33 -23.75 -0.57 -25.98
N PRO A 34 -24.09 -0.53 -24.67
CA PRO A 34 -23.11 -0.17 -23.66
C PRO A 34 -21.96 -1.19 -23.68
N PRO A 35 -20.71 -0.78 -23.44
CA PRO A 35 -19.59 -1.71 -23.35
C PRO A 35 -19.71 -2.51 -22.04
N SER A 36 -20.43 -3.64 -22.09
CA SER A 36 -20.46 -4.67 -21.05
C SER A 36 -19.16 -5.48 -21.03
N GLY A 37 -18.01 -4.80 -21.12
CA GLY A 37 -16.71 -5.39 -20.86
C GLY A 37 -16.50 -5.41 -19.35
N GLU A 38 -16.47 -6.60 -18.75
CA GLU A 38 -15.93 -6.73 -17.40
C GLU A 38 -14.51 -6.18 -17.37
N PRO A 39 -14.09 -5.46 -16.31
CA PRO A 39 -12.73 -4.99 -16.19
C PRO A 39 -11.77 -6.19 -16.14
N THR A 40 -11.12 -6.48 -17.27
CA THR A 40 -10.20 -7.61 -17.40
C THR A 40 -8.94 -7.37 -16.59
N TYR A 41 -8.98 -7.72 -15.31
CA TYR A 41 -7.79 -7.83 -14.47
C TYR A 41 -6.81 -8.83 -15.08
N ALA A 42 -5.51 -8.69 -14.73
CA ALA A 42 -4.55 -9.72 -15.05
C ALA A 42 -5.03 -11.07 -14.49
N ALA A 43 -5.16 -12.08 -15.37
CA ALA A 43 -5.60 -13.42 -15.02
C ALA A 43 -4.85 -13.93 -13.78
N GLU A 44 -5.55 -14.62 -12.87
CA GLU A 44 -4.95 -15.06 -11.61
C GLU A 44 -3.59 -15.72 -11.83
N GLU A 45 -2.63 -15.37 -10.99
CA GLU A 45 -1.34 -16.04 -10.96
C GLU A 45 -1.56 -17.49 -10.50
N PRO A 46 -1.34 -18.54 -11.33
CA PRO A 46 -1.58 -19.91 -10.94
C PRO A 46 -0.51 -20.47 -9.99
N ARG A 47 0.67 -19.83 -9.91
CA ARG A 47 1.79 -20.33 -9.11
C ARG A 47 1.57 -20.09 -7.61
N PRO A 48 1.99 -21.03 -6.75
CA PRO A 48 1.90 -20.87 -5.30
C PRO A 48 2.86 -19.79 -4.77
N GLY A 49 2.61 -19.36 -3.54
CA GLY A 49 3.34 -18.34 -2.81
C GLY A 49 2.67 -16.96 -2.80
N LEU A 50 3.47 -15.94 -2.58
CA LEU A 50 3.03 -14.56 -2.35
C LEU A 50 2.84 -13.80 -3.67
N VAL A 51 1.72 -13.11 -3.82
CA VAL A 51 1.38 -12.25 -4.96
C VAL A 51 1.04 -10.85 -4.46
N VAL A 52 1.57 -9.82 -5.12
CA VAL A 52 1.29 -8.41 -4.79
C VAL A 52 0.75 -7.70 -6.02
N ASP A 53 -0.49 -7.27 -5.93
CA ASP A 53 -1.17 -6.41 -6.91
C ASP A 53 -1.13 -4.94 -6.43
N ARG A 54 -0.92 -3.99 -7.34
CA ARG A 54 -0.76 -2.56 -7.02
C ARG A 54 -1.79 -1.68 -7.74
N TRP A 55 -2.34 -0.71 -7.02
CA TRP A 55 -3.18 0.38 -7.55
C TRP A 55 -2.61 1.76 -7.19
N SER A 56 -2.95 2.74 -8.02
CA SER A 56 -2.62 4.17 -7.89
C SER A 56 -3.89 4.96 -8.22
N LEU A 57 -4.54 5.51 -7.20
CA LEU A 57 -5.86 6.14 -7.29
C LEU A 57 -5.75 7.66 -7.05
N PRO A 58 -6.57 8.53 -7.66
CA PRO A 58 -6.49 9.97 -7.44
C PRO A 58 -6.63 10.39 -5.96
N GLU A 59 -5.74 11.28 -5.45
CA GLU A 59 -5.77 11.80 -4.06
C GLU A 59 -7.10 12.47 -3.71
N ALA A 60 -7.77 13.09 -4.69
CA ALA A 60 -9.05 13.79 -4.52
C ALA A 60 -10.29 12.85 -4.46
N GLY A 61 -10.11 11.53 -4.59
CA GLY A 61 -11.21 10.58 -4.56
C GLY A 61 -11.69 10.27 -3.13
N PRO A 62 -12.93 10.61 -2.73
CA PRO A 62 -13.53 10.06 -1.50
C PRO A 62 -13.72 8.52 -1.58
N LEU A 63 -13.51 7.95 -2.76
CA LEU A 63 -13.65 6.53 -3.07
C LEU A 63 -12.76 5.63 -2.21
N LEU A 64 -11.45 5.92 -2.06
CA LEU A 64 -10.55 4.94 -1.41
C LEU A 64 -10.91 4.70 0.06
N ASP A 65 -11.14 5.74 0.86
CA ASP A 65 -11.43 5.52 2.29
C ASP A 65 -12.85 4.98 2.51
N ALA A 66 -13.81 5.35 1.66
CA ALA A 66 -15.16 4.80 1.66
C ALA A 66 -15.17 3.31 1.25
N VAL A 67 -14.39 2.94 0.23
CA VAL A 67 -14.21 1.55 -0.21
C VAL A 67 -13.51 0.73 0.88
N LEU A 68 -12.42 1.24 1.45
CA LEU A 68 -11.72 0.58 2.55
C LEU A 68 -12.59 0.45 3.80
N ALA A 69 -13.50 1.39 4.08
CA ALA A 69 -14.48 1.27 5.16
C ALA A 69 -15.63 0.29 4.82
N ALA A 70 -16.02 0.18 3.54
CA ALA A 70 -17.04 -0.77 3.09
C ALA A 70 -16.56 -2.24 3.09
N VAL A 71 -15.24 -2.46 3.08
CA VAL A 71 -14.61 -3.79 3.20
C VAL A 71 -13.90 -3.99 4.55
N GLU A 72 -14.07 -3.07 5.50
CA GLU A 72 -13.53 -3.24 6.85
C GLU A 72 -14.39 -4.27 7.62
N PRO A 73 -13.80 -5.33 8.20
CA PRO A 73 -14.57 -6.33 8.94
C PRO A 73 -15.35 -5.70 10.10
N GLN A 74 -16.55 -6.21 10.38
CA GLN A 74 -17.40 -5.70 11.47
C GLN A 74 -16.81 -5.94 12.87
N ASP A 75 -16.06 -7.04 13.03
CA ASP A 75 -15.25 -7.33 14.22
C ASP A 75 -13.83 -7.72 13.77
N PRO A 76 -12.95 -6.74 13.51
CA PRO A 76 -11.63 -7.00 12.96
C PRO A 76 -10.70 -7.53 14.06
N ALA A 77 -10.37 -8.83 13.98
CA ALA A 77 -9.32 -9.43 14.80
C ALA A 77 -8.04 -8.58 14.70
N SER A 78 -7.60 -8.03 15.84
CA SER A 78 -6.54 -7.00 15.83
C SER A 78 -5.18 -7.61 15.49
N ILE A 79 -4.76 -7.42 14.23
CA ILE A 79 -3.47 -7.91 13.73
C ILE A 79 -2.33 -7.26 14.57
N PRO A 80 -1.46 -8.05 15.22
CA PRO A 80 -0.38 -7.50 16.02
C PRO A 80 0.53 -6.59 15.19
N GLY A 81 0.71 -5.35 15.65
CA GLY A 81 1.55 -4.34 14.97
C GLY A 81 0.79 -3.32 14.13
N THR A 82 -0.50 -3.52 13.80
CA THR A 82 -1.28 -2.55 13.00
C THR A 82 -1.31 -1.15 13.61
N ALA A 83 -1.44 -1.03 14.94
CA ALA A 83 -1.36 0.27 15.62
C ALA A 83 0.01 0.98 15.48
N ALA A 84 1.10 0.24 15.24
CA ALA A 84 2.42 0.80 14.99
C ALA A 84 2.60 1.20 13.51
N MET A 85 2.08 0.38 12.59
CA MET A 85 1.94 0.70 11.17
C MET A 85 1.12 1.99 10.96
N GLN A 86 0.01 2.13 11.68
CA GLN A 86 -0.91 3.28 11.58
C GLN A 86 -0.25 4.61 11.98
N ARG A 87 0.60 4.62 13.02
CA ARG A 87 1.39 5.82 13.41
C ARG A 87 2.43 6.23 12.36
N ASN A 88 2.72 5.36 11.39
CA ASN A 88 3.60 5.59 10.26
C ASN A 88 2.84 5.76 8.93
N GLY A 89 1.52 5.98 9.02
CA GLY A 89 0.62 6.35 7.92
C GLY A 89 -0.06 5.18 7.20
N PHE A 90 0.15 3.94 7.63
CA PHE A 90 -0.41 2.77 6.93
C PHE A 90 -1.78 2.38 7.50
N ARG A 91 -2.79 2.22 6.63
CA ARG A 91 -4.00 1.43 6.94
C ARG A 91 -3.75 0.00 6.45
N VAL A 92 -3.99 -0.97 7.32
CA VAL A 92 -3.77 -2.39 7.04
C VAL A 92 -5.03 -3.15 7.45
N LEU A 93 -5.60 -3.91 6.51
CA LEU A 93 -6.80 -4.72 6.70
C LEU A 93 -6.52 -6.14 6.21
N ILE A 94 -7.14 -7.16 6.82
CA ILE A 94 -7.37 -8.45 6.17
C ILE A 94 -8.79 -8.42 5.64
N VAL A 95 -8.98 -8.89 4.41
CA VAL A 95 -10.27 -8.97 3.74
C VAL A 95 -10.50 -10.39 3.25
N GLY A 96 -11.75 -10.87 3.40
CA GLY A 96 -12.19 -12.16 2.88
C GLY A 96 -12.32 -12.15 1.34
N PRO A 97 -12.60 -13.31 0.73
CA PRO A 97 -12.69 -13.43 -0.72
C PRO A 97 -13.83 -12.60 -1.34
N GLN A 98 -14.93 -12.39 -0.61
CA GLN A 98 -16.09 -11.61 -1.10
C GLN A 98 -15.77 -10.10 -1.08
N GLU A 99 -15.16 -9.65 0.00
CA GLU A 99 -14.68 -8.28 0.22
C GLU A 99 -13.54 -7.93 -0.74
N LEU A 100 -12.63 -8.86 -1.00
CA LEU A 100 -11.56 -8.74 -1.98
C LEU A 100 -12.12 -8.53 -3.40
N GLU A 101 -13.15 -9.29 -3.78
CA GLU A 101 -13.77 -9.17 -5.10
C GLU A 101 -14.62 -7.89 -5.24
N LEU A 102 -15.27 -7.43 -4.16
CA LEU A 102 -15.90 -6.11 -4.11
C LEU A 102 -14.87 -4.98 -4.22
N LEU A 103 -13.75 -5.08 -3.49
CA LEU A 103 -12.64 -4.14 -3.52
C LEU A 103 -12.06 -4.04 -4.94
N ARG A 104 -11.69 -5.16 -5.56
CA ARG A 104 -11.19 -5.21 -6.94
C ARG A 104 -12.14 -4.50 -7.89
N ARG A 105 -13.41 -4.93 -7.96
CA ARG A 105 -14.43 -4.33 -8.85
C ARG A 105 -14.58 -2.83 -8.66
N THR A 106 -14.45 -2.31 -7.44
CA THR A 106 -14.63 -0.88 -7.16
C THR A 106 -13.35 -0.06 -7.37
N LEU A 107 -12.17 -0.66 -7.24
CA LEU A 107 -10.88 -0.05 -7.61
C LEU A 107 -10.72 0.14 -9.13
N GLY A 108 -11.31 -0.75 -9.92
CA GLY A 108 -11.29 -0.68 -11.37
C GLY A 108 -9.93 -1.00 -12.01
N ALA A 109 -9.93 -1.07 -13.34
CA ALA A 109 -8.73 -1.34 -14.14
C ALA A 109 -7.82 -0.11 -14.31
N ASP A 110 -8.38 1.10 -14.43
CA ASP A 110 -7.63 2.34 -14.72
C ASP A 110 -6.61 2.70 -13.63
N GLY A 111 -6.94 2.38 -12.38
CA GLY A 111 -6.05 2.55 -11.23
C GLY A 111 -4.95 1.49 -11.14
N TYR A 112 -5.06 0.37 -11.85
CA TYR A 112 -4.15 -0.76 -11.73
C TYR A 112 -2.75 -0.42 -12.25
N ARG A 113 -1.72 -0.93 -11.58
CA ARG A 113 -0.30 -0.71 -11.90
C ARG A 113 0.51 -2.00 -12.06
N GLY A 114 -0.13 -3.15 -11.89
CA GLY A 114 0.45 -4.46 -12.19
C GLY A 114 0.55 -5.41 -11.00
N ARG A 115 0.91 -6.66 -11.34
CA ARG A 115 1.14 -7.78 -10.43
C ARG A 115 2.63 -8.08 -10.30
N THR A 116 3.07 -8.47 -9.11
CA THR A 116 4.37 -9.11 -8.89
C THR A 116 4.18 -10.42 -8.13
N TRP A 117 4.65 -11.52 -8.69
CA TRP A 117 4.74 -12.81 -7.99
C TRP A 117 6.11 -12.91 -7.31
N HIS A 118 6.10 -13.20 -6.01
CA HIS A 118 7.30 -13.33 -5.19
C HIS A 118 7.63 -14.79 -4.80
N GLY A 119 6.74 -15.74 -5.13
CA GLY A 119 6.87 -17.16 -4.81
C GLY A 119 6.80 -17.44 -3.31
N GLU A 120 7.31 -18.60 -2.90
CA GLU A 120 7.59 -18.93 -1.49
C GLU A 120 8.69 -17.99 -0.97
N ALA A 121 8.28 -16.82 -0.50
CA ALA A 121 9.15 -15.74 -0.07
C ALA A 121 9.60 -15.97 1.38
N ILE A 122 10.35 -17.04 1.63
CA ILE A 122 10.90 -17.40 2.97
C ILE A 122 11.83 -16.28 3.50
N GLY A 123 12.53 -15.58 2.60
CA GLY A 123 13.30 -14.37 2.91
C GLY A 123 12.60 -13.10 2.43
N TRP A 124 12.82 -12.00 3.16
CA TRP A 124 12.25 -10.68 2.88
C TRP A 124 12.47 -10.20 1.44
N ARG A 125 11.38 -9.77 0.80
CA ARG A 125 11.31 -9.18 -0.54
C ARG A 125 10.82 -7.74 -0.45
N ASN A 126 11.45 -6.83 -1.19
CA ASN A 126 11.02 -5.44 -1.23
C ASN A 126 9.81 -5.28 -2.14
N LEU A 127 8.73 -4.72 -1.59
CA LEU A 127 7.49 -4.39 -2.32
C LEU A 127 7.53 -2.95 -2.85
N ALA A 128 8.10 -2.05 -2.06
CA ALA A 128 8.38 -0.67 -2.43
C ALA A 128 9.67 -0.20 -1.76
N SER A 129 10.41 0.71 -2.41
CA SER A 129 11.55 1.39 -1.82
C SER A 129 11.70 2.79 -2.40
N ARG A 130 12.26 3.70 -1.61
CA ARG A 130 12.52 5.08 -2.02
C ARG A 130 13.78 5.61 -1.38
N ARG A 131 14.70 6.11 -2.21
CA ARG A 131 15.86 6.86 -1.74
C ARG A 131 15.43 8.26 -1.36
N LEU A 132 15.86 8.70 -0.17
CA LEU A 132 15.64 10.03 0.36
C LEU A 132 16.78 10.97 -0.05
N GLY A 133 16.44 12.24 -0.24
CA GLY A 133 17.44 13.28 -0.46
C GLY A 133 18.15 13.68 0.83
N ARG A 134 19.12 14.59 0.71
CA ARG A 134 19.64 15.33 1.87
C ARG A 134 18.59 16.32 2.34
N GLY A 135 18.35 16.40 3.65
CA GLY A 135 17.40 17.32 4.25
C GLY A 135 15.96 16.81 4.27
N THR A 136 15.68 15.58 3.80
CA THR A 136 14.32 15.03 3.87
C THR A 136 13.90 14.83 5.33
N VAL A 137 12.71 15.30 5.68
CA VAL A 137 12.07 15.05 6.97
C VAL A 137 10.88 14.12 6.72
N LEU A 138 10.70 13.11 7.56
CA LEU A 138 9.56 12.20 7.57
C LEU A 138 8.82 12.27 8.90
N LEU A 139 7.53 11.97 8.90
CA LEU A 139 6.74 11.73 10.10
C LEU A 139 6.86 10.23 10.47
N LEU A 140 7.61 9.93 11.53
CA LEU A 140 7.87 8.58 12.03
C LEU A 140 7.34 8.46 13.47
N ASP A 141 6.46 7.49 13.73
CA ASP A 141 5.72 7.35 14.98
C ASP A 141 5.10 8.69 15.47
N GLY A 142 4.50 9.45 14.55
CA GLY A 142 3.93 10.78 14.84
C GLY A 142 4.93 11.89 15.15
N ARG A 143 6.25 11.66 15.00
CA ARG A 143 7.30 12.67 15.24
C ARG A 143 8.04 13.02 13.95
N ALA A 144 8.26 14.30 13.71
CA ALA A 144 9.10 14.76 12.61
C ALA A 144 10.56 14.34 12.86
N ARG A 145 11.14 13.54 11.97
CA ARG A 145 12.53 13.07 12.02
C ARG A 145 13.23 13.35 10.71
N ARG A 146 14.44 13.88 10.78
CA ARG A 146 15.30 14.11 9.61
C ARG A 146 15.98 12.80 9.20
N MET A 147 15.89 12.48 7.92
CA MET A 147 16.27 11.20 7.32
C MET A 147 17.12 11.46 6.07
N ASP A 148 18.37 11.85 6.28
CA ASP A 148 19.29 12.27 5.21
C ASP A 148 19.96 11.07 4.50
N ASP A 149 19.86 11.03 3.17
CA ASP A 149 20.55 10.07 2.28
C ASP A 149 20.41 8.59 2.71
N ARG A 150 19.19 8.21 3.08
CA ARG A 150 18.81 6.82 3.37
C ARG A 150 17.83 6.30 2.33
N THR A 151 17.75 4.98 2.18
CA THR A 151 16.63 4.35 1.47
C THR A 151 15.65 3.81 2.51
N VAL A 152 14.39 4.21 2.41
CA VAL A 152 13.27 3.65 3.17
C VAL A 152 12.56 2.64 2.26
N ALA A 153 12.07 1.54 2.82
CA ALA A 153 11.44 0.47 2.06
C ALA A 153 10.32 -0.22 2.85
N LEU A 154 9.44 -0.88 2.12
CA LEU A 154 8.44 -1.82 2.64
C LEU A 154 8.81 -3.20 2.11
N ALA A 155 9.08 -4.13 3.02
CA ALA A 155 9.33 -5.52 2.67
C ALA A 155 8.20 -6.42 3.19
N ALA A 156 7.96 -7.50 2.46
CA ALA A 156 7.17 -8.62 2.94
C ALA A 156 7.95 -9.93 2.80
N ARG A 157 7.57 -10.91 3.61
CA ARG A 157 7.89 -12.32 3.40
C ARG A 157 6.62 -13.12 3.59
N GLY A 158 6.54 -14.28 2.95
CA GLY A 158 5.38 -15.15 3.12
C GLY A 158 5.58 -16.52 2.51
N TYR A 159 5.05 -17.52 3.18
CA TYR A 159 5.28 -18.92 2.87
C TYR A 159 4.11 -19.80 3.32
N SER A 160 3.98 -20.94 2.67
CA SER A 160 2.93 -21.92 2.96
C SER A 160 3.13 -22.59 4.31
N ILE A 161 2.05 -22.66 5.10
CA ILE A 161 1.97 -23.41 6.36
C ILE A 161 0.80 -24.39 6.33
N PRO A 162 0.93 -25.61 6.89
CA PRO A 162 -0.21 -26.51 7.05
C PRO A 162 -1.11 -25.99 8.18
N THR A 163 -2.42 -26.04 7.97
CA THR A 163 -3.41 -25.77 9.03
C THR A 163 -4.15 -27.07 9.38
N VAL A 164 -5.12 -27.02 10.30
CA VAL A 164 -5.96 -28.19 10.62
C VAL A 164 -6.97 -28.45 9.49
N GLU A 165 -7.34 -27.42 8.73
CA GLU A 165 -8.43 -27.44 7.76
C GLU A 165 -7.94 -27.57 6.30
N ASP A 166 -6.84 -26.91 5.91
CA ASP A 166 -6.13 -27.12 4.64
C ASP A 166 -4.66 -26.66 4.75
N ALA A 167 -4.29 -25.61 4.01
CA ALA A 167 -3.02 -24.93 4.07
C ALA A 167 -3.27 -23.43 3.89
N ALA A 168 -2.50 -22.61 4.59
CA ALA A 168 -2.61 -21.16 4.58
C ALA A 168 -1.26 -20.52 4.20
N ILE A 169 -1.25 -19.22 3.92
CA ILE A 169 0.00 -18.46 3.75
C ILE A 169 0.25 -17.64 5.03
N HIS A 170 1.36 -17.90 5.70
CA HIS A 170 1.90 -16.96 6.69
C HIS A 170 2.46 -15.74 5.96
N VAL A 171 2.09 -14.53 6.38
CA VAL A 171 2.58 -13.26 5.82
C VAL A 171 3.15 -12.39 6.94
N GLU A 172 4.34 -11.84 6.70
CA GLU A 172 4.91 -10.77 7.49
C GLU A 172 5.23 -9.55 6.63
N LEU A 173 5.04 -8.35 7.18
CA LEU A 173 5.24 -7.09 6.48
C LEU A 173 5.92 -6.08 7.42
N ALA A 174 7.02 -5.48 6.98
CA ALA A 174 7.78 -4.51 7.76
C ALA A 174 8.24 -3.30 6.92
N PRO A 175 7.89 -2.06 7.32
CA PRO A 175 8.55 -0.86 6.82
C PRO A 175 9.90 -0.72 7.54
N TYR A 176 10.96 -0.44 6.79
CA TYR A 176 12.32 -0.47 7.32
C TYR A 176 13.27 0.52 6.61
N LEU A 177 14.34 0.87 7.31
CA LEU A 177 15.47 1.62 6.78
C LEU A 177 16.50 0.65 6.20
N VAL A 178 16.78 0.75 4.90
CA VAL A 178 17.84 -0.02 4.26
C VAL A 178 19.19 0.46 4.77
N GLU A 179 20.02 -0.47 5.26
CA GLU A 179 21.40 -0.18 5.63
C GLU A 179 22.27 -0.09 4.39
N SER A 180 23.06 0.99 4.29
CA SER A 180 23.97 1.26 3.17
C SER A 180 25.28 0.46 3.24
N SER A 181 25.58 -0.15 4.39
CA SER A 181 26.75 -1.00 4.59
C SER A 181 26.32 -2.38 5.11
N ILE A 182 26.72 -3.43 4.40
CA ILE A 182 26.69 -4.79 4.94
C ILE A 182 27.92 -4.90 5.84
N ASP A 183 27.71 -5.02 7.16
CA ASP A 183 28.79 -5.38 8.07
C ASP A 183 29.14 -6.87 7.86
N PRO A 184 30.38 -7.19 7.39
CA PRO A 184 30.78 -8.56 7.10
C PRO A 184 30.93 -9.42 8.38
N MET A 185 31.01 -8.80 9.55
CA MET A 185 31.11 -9.50 10.84
C MET A 185 29.74 -9.69 11.51
N SER A 186 28.65 -9.13 10.96
CA SER A 186 27.33 -9.22 11.60
C SER A 186 26.75 -10.64 11.46
N THR A 187 26.54 -11.31 12.58
CA THR A 187 26.02 -12.68 12.67
C THR A 187 24.50 -12.75 12.46
N ARG A 188 24.01 -12.17 11.36
CA ARG A 188 22.59 -12.24 10.98
C ARG A 188 22.21 -13.65 10.57
N ARG A 189 21.01 -14.07 10.96
CA ARG A 189 20.44 -15.37 10.59
C ARG A 189 19.88 -15.31 9.18
N LEU A 190 19.81 -16.49 8.55
CA LEU A 190 19.10 -16.62 7.28
C LEU A 190 17.61 -16.30 7.51
N GLY A 191 17.07 -15.34 6.76
CA GLY A 191 15.71 -14.86 6.92
C GLY A 191 15.56 -13.54 7.69
N ASP A 192 16.63 -13.01 8.29
CA ASP A 192 16.59 -11.69 8.95
C ASP A 192 16.36 -10.54 7.95
N LEU A 193 15.64 -9.50 8.39
CA LEU A 193 15.43 -8.30 7.59
C LEU A 193 16.75 -7.53 7.43
N ARG A 194 17.10 -7.16 6.20
CA ARG A 194 18.36 -6.46 5.87
C ARG A 194 18.24 -4.94 6.07
N GLY A 195 18.01 -4.53 7.31
CA GLY A 195 17.99 -3.14 7.73
C GLY A 195 17.34 -2.96 9.10
N ILE A 196 16.99 -1.72 9.42
CA ILE A 196 16.42 -1.34 10.73
C ILE A 196 14.90 -1.17 10.57
N PRO A 197 14.04 -2.01 11.20
CA PRO A 197 12.59 -1.80 11.21
C PRO A 197 12.23 -0.40 11.72
N LEU A 198 11.34 0.30 11.01
CA LEU A 198 10.88 1.63 11.42
C LEU A 198 9.84 1.57 12.55
N CYS A 199 9.07 0.48 12.59
CA CYS A 199 8.11 0.17 13.64
C CYS A 199 7.95 -1.36 13.76
N ARG A 200 7.13 -1.83 14.70
CA ARG A 200 6.66 -3.23 14.68
C ARG A 200 5.84 -3.43 13.40
N GLY A 201 6.27 -4.37 12.56
CA GLY A 201 5.52 -4.81 11.38
C GLY A 201 4.28 -5.62 11.75
N ILE A 202 3.53 -6.09 10.76
CA ILE A 202 2.46 -7.08 10.97
C ILE A 202 2.94 -8.50 10.68
N GLU A 203 2.24 -9.44 11.30
CA GLU A 203 2.38 -10.88 11.15
C GLU A 203 0.97 -11.48 11.19
N CYS A 204 0.57 -12.20 10.16
CA CYS A 204 -0.77 -12.80 10.05
C CYS A 204 -0.77 -14.04 9.14
N THR A 205 -1.69 -14.95 9.41
CA THR A 205 -2.04 -16.04 8.49
C THR A 205 -3.15 -15.56 7.55
N LEU A 206 -3.06 -15.93 6.27
CA LEU A 206 -4.11 -15.74 5.28
C LEU A 206 -4.65 -17.10 4.83
N GLU A 207 -5.94 -17.32 5.02
CA GLU A 207 -6.65 -18.49 4.50
C GLU A 207 -6.84 -18.40 2.97
N PRO A 208 -7.15 -19.52 2.28
CA PRO A 208 -7.35 -19.52 0.83
C PRO A 208 -8.39 -18.51 0.34
N GLY A 209 -7.92 -17.48 -0.38
CA GLY A 209 -8.76 -16.42 -0.94
C GLY A 209 -8.80 -15.12 -0.13
N GLU A 210 -8.19 -15.09 1.06
CA GLU A 210 -7.99 -13.85 1.82
C GLU A 210 -6.85 -12.99 1.25
N ALA A 211 -6.84 -11.71 1.63
CA ALA A 211 -5.77 -10.78 1.29
C ALA A 211 -5.45 -9.79 2.42
N VAL A 212 -4.18 -9.39 2.52
CA VAL A 212 -3.80 -8.15 3.23
C VAL A 212 -3.93 -6.97 2.27
N VAL A 213 -4.73 -5.98 2.64
CA VAL A 213 -4.84 -4.69 1.94
C VAL A 213 -4.00 -3.66 2.70
N ILE A 214 -3.14 -2.95 1.99
CA ILE A 214 -2.26 -1.91 2.55
C ILE A 214 -2.48 -0.61 1.77
N ALA A 215 -2.83 0.46 2.46
CA ALA A 215 -3.03 1.78 1.86
C ALA A 215 -2.36 2.89 2.69
N SER A 216 -2.07 4.02 2.04
CA SER A 216 -1.73 5.26 2.75
C SER A 216 -2.99 5.85 3.39
N ILE A 217 -2.89 6.32 4.63
CA ILE A 217 -3.91 7.12 5.30
C ILE A 217 -3.78 8.56 4.78
N PRO A 218 -4.86 9.20 4.31
CA PRO A 218 -4.75 10.55 3.81
C PRO A 218 -4.47 11.50 4.98
N ARG A 219 -3.64 12.51 4.76
CA ARG A 219 -3.50 13.55 5.77
C ARG A 219 -4.78 14.38 5.85
N LEU A 220 -5.14 14.78 7.06
CA LEU A 220 -5.93 15.98 7.29
C LEU A 220 -5.12 17.23 6.90
N ARG A 221 -4.90 17.46 5.59
CA ARG A 221 -4.40 18.74 5.08
C ARG A 221 -5.51 19.78 5.26
N ARG A 222 -5.54 20.45 6.42
CA ARG A 222 -6.43 21.60 6.63
C ARG A 222 -6.11 22.69 5.61
N GLY A 223 -7.09 23.02 4.77
CA GLY A 223 -7.11 24.25 3.98
C GLY A 223 -6.50 24.16 2.59
N SER A 224 -7.26 23.62 1.62
CA SER A 224 -7.65 24.51 0.54
C SER A 224 -8.82 25.34 1.06
N THR A 225 -8.56 26.56 1.54
CA THR A 225 -9.63 27.54 1.70
C THR A 225 -10.29 27.67 0.33
N PRO A 226 -11.61 27.45 0.17
CA PRO A 226 -12.26 27.88 -1.07
C PRO A 226 -11.97 29.37 -1.21
N ALA A 227 -11.59 29.79 -2.42
CA ALA A 227 -11.37 31.20 -2.70
C ALA A 227 -12.67 31.93 -2.38
N LYS A 228 -12.68 32.68 -1.26
CA LYS A 228 -13.80 33.54 -0.93
C LYS A 228 -13.71 34.69 -1.92
N ASP A 229 -14.60 34.67 -2.92
CA ASP A 229 -14.69 35.75 -3.90
C ASP A 229 -14.72 37.09 -3.17
N ALA A 230 -13.83 37.99 -3.60
CA ALA A 230 -13.70 39.33 -3.04
C ALA A 230 -14.82 40.22 -3.58
N GLY A 231 -16.06 39.88 -3.21
CA GLY A 231 -17.24 40.69 -3.43
C GLY A 231 -17.26 41.89 -2.49
N GLU A 232 -16.68 42.99 -3.00
CA GLU A 232 -17.12 44.39 -2.88
C GLU A 232 -17.40 44.99 -1.48
N ALA A 233 -16.84 46.17 -1.24
CA ALA A 233 -16.95 46.89 0.03
C ALA A 233 -18.08 47.93 0.03
N THR A 234 -18.79 48.04 1.15
CA THR A 234 -19.64 49.19 1.46
C THR A 234 -19.44 49.63 2.92
N PRO A 235 -19.01 50.87 3.19
CA PRO A 235 -18.94 51.42 4.54
C PRO A 235 -20.11 52.38 4.83
N THR A 236 -20.79 52.18 5.95
CA THR A 236 -21.69 53.18 6.56
C THR A 236 -21.64 53.01 8.09
N GLY A 237 -21.55 54.11 8.84
CA GLY A 237 -21.24 54.11 10.29
C GLY A 237 -22.32 54.73 11.19
N SER A 238 -21.91 55.04 12.43
CA SER A 238 -22.70 55.59 13.57
C SER A 238 -23.75 54.64 14.18
N ASP A 239 -23.99 54.58 15.50
CA ASP A 239 -23.42 55.27 16.69
C ASP A 239 -23.36 54.33 17.92
N ALA A 240 -22.78 54.80 19.04
CA ALA A 240 -22.46 54.04 20.28
C ALA A 240 -23.52 54.19 21.40
N PRO A 241 -23.26 53.87 22.70
CA PRO A 241 -22.48 52.80 23.33
C PRO A 241 -23.29 51.99 24.38
N THR A 242 -22.80 50.82 24.82
CA THR A 242 -23.15 50.25 26.14
C THR A 242 -21.94 49.52 26.73
N GLU A 243 -21.56 49.86 27.96
CA GLU A 243 -20.59 49.10 28.76
C GLU A 243 -21.30 47.93 29.44
N ASP A 244 -20.80 46.71 29.25
CA ASP A 244 -20.89 45.66 30.27
C ASP A 244 -19.67 44.74 30.16
N ALA A 245 -19.16 44.27 31.30
CA ALA A 245 -17.81 43.73 31.39
C ALA A 245 -17.77 42.20 31.48
N ASP A 246 -17.11 41.56 30.51
CA ASP A 246 -16.55 40.20 30.66
C ASP A 246 -15.31 40.05 29.75
N PRO A 247 -14.44 39.04 29.95
CA PRO A 247 -13.00 39.22 29.74
C PRO A 247 -12.57 39.37 28.29
N THR A 248 -11.64 40.30 28.07
CA THR A 248 -10.87 40.38 26.83
C THR A 248 -10.21 39.03 26.53
N PRO A 249 -10.49 38.39 25.38
CA PRO A 249 -9.71 37.24 24.95
C PRO A 249 -8.28 37.72 24.72
N VAL A 250 -7.33 37.10 25.41
CA VAL A 250 -5.90 37.44 25.28
C VAL A 250 -5.47 37.19 23.83
N ALA A 251 -5.35 38.28 23.06
CA ALA A 251 -4.81 38.28 21.72
C ALA A 251 -3.29 38.01 21.79
N GLY A 252 -2.92 36.75 22.02
CA GLY A 252 -1.61 36.40 22.56
C GLY A 252 -1.09 34.99 22.29
N ILE A 253 -1.61 34.29 21.28
CA ILE A 253 -0.82 33.29 20.56
C ILE A 253 -0.97 33.58 19.07
N GLY A 254 -0.01 34.33 18.53
CA GLY A 254 0.08 34.51 17.08
C GLY A 254 0.18 33.13 16.43
N ALA A 255 -0.78 32.81 15.56
CA ALA A 255 -0.72 31.59 14.76
C ALA A 255 0.49 31.69 13.83
N GLY A 256 1.63 31.14 14.27
CA GLY A 256 2.83 31.04 13.45
C GLY A 256 2.51 30.33 12.13
N PRO A 257 3.30 30.57 11.07
CA PRO A 257 3.01 30.03 9.75
C PRO A 257 2.82 28.52 9.84
N VAL A 258 1.63 28.05 9.44
CA VAL A 258 1.26 26.63 9.50
C VAL A 258 2.09 25.88 8.46
N ALA A 259 3.26 25.41 8.88
CA ALA A 259 4.11 24.60 8.04
C ALA A 259 3.38 23.28 7.71
N PRO A 260 3.36 22.85 6.43
CA PRO A 260 2.79 21.55 6.08
C PRO A 260 3.60 20.46 6.78
N LEU A 261 2.91 19.49 7.39
CA LEU A 261 3.57 18.37 8.06
C LEU A 261 4.49 17.61 7.07
N PRO A 262 5.58 16.98 7.55
CA PRO A 262 6.37 16.07 6.73
C PRO A 262 5.54 14.84 6.29
N PRO A 263 5.89 14.17 5.18
CA PRO A 263 5.21 12.95 4.76
C PRO A 263 5.44 11.77 5.70
N THR A 264 4.42 10.94 5.86
CA THR A 264 4.53 9.65 6.54
C THR A 264 5.32 8.64 5.70
N THR A 265 5.72 7.53 6.32
CA THR A 265 6.37 6.42 5.62
C THR A 265 5.45 5.80 4.57
N ALA A 266 4.15 5.66 4.86
CA ALA A 266 3.19 5.12 3.92
C ALA A 266 3.01 6.00 2.68
N GLU A 267 2.80 7.31 2.85
CA GLU A 267 2.74 8.26 1.73
C GLU A 267 3.99 8.16 0.85
N LEU A 268 5.18 8.12 1.49
CA LEU A 268 6.45 8.06 0.78
C LEU A 268 6.57 6.79 -0.09
N LEU A 269 6.11 5.63 0.40
CA LEU A 269 6.33 4.33 -0.24
C LEU A 269 5.20 3.88 -1.16
N LEU A 270 3.98 4.31 -0.89
CA LEU A 270 2.79 3.90 -1.61
C LEU A 270 2.39 4.94 -2.66
N ASP A 271 2.45 6.24 -2.33
CA ASP A 271 1.87 7.29 -3.17
C ASP A 271 2.80 7.74 -4.31
N ASP A 272 2.17 8.06 -5.44
CA ASP A 272 2.85 8.70 -6.57
C ASP A 272 2.95 10.21 -6.34
N THR A 273 4.15 10.64 -5.93
CA THR A 273 4.50 12.04 -5.68
C THR A 273 4.42 12.93 -6.90
N GLY A 274 4.45 12.38 -8.12
CA GLY A 274 4.36 13.16 -9.35
C GLY A 274 2.92 13.55 -9.70
N VAL A 275 1.97 12.64 -9.45
CA VAL A 275 0.60 12.74 -9.96
C VAL A 275 -0.43 13.03 -8.86
N ARG A 276 -0.02 13.03 -7.58
CA ARG A 276 -0.94 13.06 -6.42
C ARG A 276 -1.94 11.90 -6.47
N ASN A 277 -1.40 10.69 -6.60
CA ASN A 277 -2.19 9.47 -6.49
C ASN A 277 -1.84 8.72 -5.20
N ARG A 278 -2.86 8.30 -4.45
CA ARG A 278 -2.71 7.40 -3.31
C ARG A 278 -2.44 5.98 -3.77
N GLY A 279 -1.45 5.34 -3.15
CA GLY A 279 -1.12 3.95 -3.41
C GLY A 279 -1.95 2.98 -2.57
N LEU A 280 -2.35 1.88 -3.19
CA LEU A 280 -2.88 0.71 -2.52
C LEU A 280 -2.15 -0.55 -3.02
N MET A 281 -1.84 -1.45 -2.11
CA MET A 281 -1.34 -2.80 -2.40
C MET A 281 -2.34 -3.82 -1.88
N ILE A 282 -2.59 -4.85 -2.67
CA ILE A 282 -3.27 -6.07 -2.23
C ILE A 282 -2.25 -7.20 -2.26
N ILE A 283 -2.06 -7.86 -1.12
CA ILE A 283 -1.19 -9.02 -0.98
C ILE A 283 -2.09 -10.25 -0.84
N THR A 284 -2.07 -11.13 -1.82
CA THR A 284 -2.74 -12.43 -1.77
C THR A 284 -1.74 -13.57 -1.62
N GLY A 285 -2.21 -14.66 -1.02
CA GLY A 285 -1.46 -15.90 -0.89
C GLY A 285 -2.09 -17.04 -1.71
N ARG A 286 -1.25 -17.89 -2.31
CA ARG A 286 -1.68 -19.20 -2.84
C ARG A 286 -0.89 -20.32 -2.15
N PRO A 287 -1.47 -21.04 -1.18
CA PRO A 287 -0.81 -22.15 -0.51
C PRO A 287 -0.29 -23.20 -1.49
N HIS A 288 0.90 -23.73 -1.24
CA HIS A 288 1.52 -24.75 -2.06
C HIS A 288 0.73 -26.06 -1.98
N PRO A 289 0.36 -26.71 -3.10
CA PRO A 289 -0.55 -27.85 -3.10
C PRO A 289 -0.04 -29.08 -2.33
N SER A 290 1.27 -29.18 -2.10
CA SER A 290 1.88 -30.26 -1.29
C SER A 290 1.78 -30.05 0.23
N VAL A 291 1.28 -28.89 0.69
CA VAL A 291 1.14 -28.55 2.12
C VAL A 291 -0.29 -28.85 2.62
N ARG A 292 -1.22 -29.11 1.69
CA ARG A 292 -2.60 -29.47 1.98
C ARG A 292 -2.70 -30.75 2.79
N VAL A 293 -3.49 -30.72 3.86
CA VAL A 293 -3.92 -31.92 4.56
C VAL A 293 -4.94 -32.63 3.67
N LEU A 294 -4.59 -33.80 3.13
CA LEU A 294 -5.58 -34.64 2.46
C LEU A 294 -6.66 -35.02 3.48
N PRO A 295 -7.96 -34.89 3.17
CA PRO A 295 -9.01 -35.32 4.08
C PRO A 295 -8.82 -36.82 4.33
N THR A 296 -8.56 -37.18 5.58
CA THR A 296 -8.53 -38.58 6.00
C THR A 296 -9.88 -39.17 5.64
N GLU A 297 -9.90 -40.16 4.73
CA GLU A 297 -11.15 -40.87 4.45
C GLU A 297 -11.72 -41.37 5.78
N PRO A 298 -13.03 -41.13 6.07
CA PRO A 298 -13.61 -41.65 7.29
C PRO A 298 -13.51 -43.17 7.25
N THR A 299 -12.73 -43.75 8.16
CA THR A 299 -12.54 -45.19 8.26
C THR A 299 -13.89 -45.84 8.53
N ASP A 300 -14.51 -46.35 7.47
CA ASP A 300 -15.87 -46.93 7.49
C ASP A 300 -15.83 -48.32 8.14
N GLY A 301 -15.65 -48.33 9.46
CA GLY A 301 -15.65 -49.50 10.33
C GLY A 301 -16.83 -49.44 11.31
N ALA A 302 -17.76 -50.39 11.36
CA ALA A 302 -17.86 -51.61 10.57
C ALA A 302 -19.32 -52.06 10.39
N LYS A 303 -19.59 -52.83 9.33
CA LYS A 303 -20.81 -53.66 9.18
C LYS A 303 -20.53 -55.10 9.65
N SER A 304 -21.60 -55.79 10.10
CA SER A 304 -21.61 -57.15 10.68
C SER A 304 -20.87 -57.25 12.03
N GLU A 305 -21.31 -58.02 13.04
CA GLU A 305 -22.47 -58.92 13.18
C GLU A 305 -22.80 -59.05 14.70
N SER A 306 -23.91 -59.62 15.19
CA SER A 306 -24.97 -60.43 14.58
C SER A 306 -26.32 -60.25 15.33
N LYS A 307 -27.31 -61.13 15.06
CA LYS A 307 -28.51 -61.33 15.89
C LYS A 307 -28.73 -62.85 16.06
N PRO A 308 -28.64 -63.37 17.29
CA PRO A 308 -29.77 -64.12 17.89
C PRO A 308 -29.92 -63.76 19.39
N LEU A 309 -31.05 -64.02 20.06
CA LEU A 309 -32.26 -64.79 19.71
C LEU A 309 -33.49 -64.03 20.26
#